data_AF-A0A9E1SWG5-F1
#
_entry.id   AF-A0A9E1SWG5-F1
#
_cell.length_a   1.000
_cell.length_b   1.000
_cell.length_c   1.000
_cell.angle_alpha   90.00
_cell.angle_beta   90.00
_cell.angle_gamma   90.00
#
_symmetry.space_group_name_H-M   'P 1'
#
loop_
_entity.id
_entity.type
_entity.pdbx_description
1 polymer ?
#
loop_
_entity_poly.entity_id
_entity_poly.type
_entity_poly.pdbx_seq_one_letter_code
_entity_poly.pdbx_strand_id
1 'polypeptide(L)'
;MRIVAFDKNGASRLGVRAGDEVVDLSIAAPKLPQNLRGLLLGGDDAMAEAGRAAQGAGGEARLAYDGLSLLPVISDPPKILCIGRNYAAHAKEGGADVLEYPDIFMRSRLSLIGAGQPIIRPPVSDKLDFEGELTAVIGKTVHRASEARALDAVAGYTIFNDATLRDYQRRGTQWTVGKNFDGTGPLGPEFVTADELPPGCDG
;
A
#
# COMPACT_ATOMS: atom_id res chain seq x y z
N MET A 1 13.75 -2.87 -6.09
CA MET A 1 13.35 -4.15 -5.44
C MET A 1 11.84 -4.16 -5.23
N ARG A 2 11.20 -5.34 -5.30
CA ARG A 2 9.76 -5.51 -5.03
C ARG A 2 9.51 -6.44 -3.84
N ILE A 3 8.58 -6.06 -2.96
CA ILE A 3 8.26 -6.76 -1.72
C ILE A 3 6.78 -7.09 -1.66
N VAL A 4 6.46 -8.26 -1.14
CA VAL A 4 5.09 -8.75 -0.93
C VAL A 4 4.89 -9.17 0.52
N ALA A 5 3.67 -8.99 1.03
CA ALA A 5 3.22 -9.59 2.28
C ALA A 5 2.20 -10.69 1.98
N PHE A 6 2.32 -11.83 2.63
CA PHE A 6 1.45 -12.98 2.37
C PHE A 6 1.24 -13.80 3.65
N ASP A 7 0.11 -14.50 3.70
CA ASP A 7 -0.15 -15.51 4.73
C ASP A 7 0.50 -16.83 4.33
N LYS A 8 1.17 -17.46 5.30
CA LYS A 8 1.61 -18.84 5.17
C LYS A 8 1.33 -19.57 6.47
N ASN A 9 0.33 -20.45 6.43
CA ASN A 9 -0.15 -21.24 7.57
C ASN A 9 -0.61 -20.37 8.75
N GLY A 10 -1.33 -19.27 8.47
CA GLY A 10 -1.87 -18.37 9.50
C GLY A 10 -0.85 -17.40 10.08
N ALA A 11 0.36 -17.34 9.50
CA ALA A 11 1.40 -16.39 9.88
C ALA A 11 1.68 -15.43 8.73
N SER A 12 1.67 -14.13 9.05
CA SER A 12 2.13 -13.08 8.12
C SER A 12 3.62 -13.25 7.82
N ARG A 13 3.96 -13.22 6.54
CA ARG A 13 5.32 -13.32 6.00
C ARG A 13 5.60 -12.14 5.08
N LEU A 14 6.88 -11.79 4.99
CA LEU A 14 7.40 -10.82 4.04
C LEU A 14 8.29 -11.55 3.04
N GLY A 15 8.19 -11.20 1.76
CA GLY A 15 9.03 -11.80 0.74
C GLY A 15 9.46 -10.83 -0.34
N VAL A 16 10.57 -11.13 -0.99
CA VAL A 16 11.07 -10.38 -2.16
C VAL A 16 10.60 -11.07 -3.43
N ARG A 17 10.00 -10.32 -4.36
CA ARG A 17 9.55 -10.85 -5.65
C ARG A 17 10.74 -11.10 -6.56
N ALA A 18 10.78 -12.29 -7.19
CA ALA A 18 11.80 -12.68 -8.16
C ALA A 18 11.16 -13.46 -9.32
N GLY A 19 10.90 -12.80 -10.45
CA GLY A 19 10.30 -13.47 -11.62
C GLY A 19 8.86 -13.91 -11.34
N ASP A 20 8.60 -15.22 -11.30
CA ASP A 20 7.32 -15.85 -10.92
C ASP A 20 7.35 -16.47 -9.51
N GLU A 21 8.42 -16.20 -8.77
CA GLU A 21 8.60 -16.63 -7.39
C GLU A 21 8.60 -15.46 -6.38
N VAL A 22 8.41 -15.82 -5.12
CA VAL A 22 8.66 -14.99 -3.94
C VAL A 22 9.66 -15.70 -3.06
N VAL A 23 10.68 -14.97 -2.63
CA VAL A 23 11.61 -15.47 -1.61
C VAL A 23 11.13 -15.06 -0.22
N ASP A 24 10.76 -16.05 0.59
CA ASP A 24 10.32 -15.89 1.98
C ASP A 24 11.48 -15.43 2.88
N LEU A 25 11.44 -14.16 3.30
CA LEU A 25 12.50 -13.56 4.12
C LEU A 25 12.57 -14.16 5.53
N SER A 26 11.52 -14.82 6.00
CA SER A 26 11.58 -15.52 7.29
C SER A 26 12.48 -16.76 7.26
N ILE A 27 12.77 -17.27 6.05
CA ILE A 27 13.69 -18.38 5.81
C ILE A 27 15.04 -17.85 5.33
N ALA A 28 15.04 -16.97 4.32
CA ALA A 28 16.27 -16.48 3.71
C ALA A 28 17.03 -15.47 4.59
N ALA A 29 16.34 -14.69 5.41
CA ALA A 29 16.92 -13.65 6.26
C ALA A 29 16.16 -13.51 7.60
N PRO A 30 16.14 -14.55 8.46
CA PRO A 30 15.30 -14.60 9.67
C PRO A 30 15.62 -13.50 10.71
N LYS A 31 16.77 -12.84 10.61
CA LYS A 31 17.18 -11.75 11.50
C LYS A 31 16.60 -10.39 11.08
N LEU A 32 16.14 -10.25 9.84
CA LEU A 32 15.51 -9.02 9.38
C LEU A 32 14.10 -8.87 9.98
N PRO A 33 13.58 -7.65 10.06
CA PRO A 33 12.17 -7.43 10.38
C PRO A 33 11.25 -8.16 9.40
N GLN A 34 10.21 -8.80 9.92
CA GLN A 34 9.29 -9.64 9.15
C GLN A 34 8.02 -8.90 8.70
N ASN A 35 8.09 -7.57 8.62
CA ASN A 35 7.05 -6.70 8.07
C ASN A 35 7.70 -5.50 7.37
N LEU A 36 7.00 -4.93 6.39
CA LEU A 36 7.57 -3.86 5.56
C LEU A 36 7.93 -2.62 6.38
N ARG A 37 7.11 -2.24 7.37
CA ARG A 37 7.39 -1.07 8.22
C ARG A 37 8.72 -1.21 8.95
N GLY A 38 8.96 -2.35 9.58
CA GLY A 38 10.20 -2.66 10.27
C GLY A 38 11.39 -2.67 9.31
N LEU A 39 11.21 -3.23 8.12
CA LEU A 39 12.27 -3.28 7.10
C LEU A 39 12.67 -1.87 6.64
N LEU A 40 11.68 -1.00 6.39
CA LEU A 40 11.92 0.41 6.04
C LEU A 40 12.57 1.20 7.17
N LEU A 41 12.20 0.94 8.43
CA LEU A 41 12.86 1.54 9.60
C LEU A 41 14.31 1.06 9.78
N GLY A 42 14.64 -0.12 9.28
CA GLY A 42 16.01 -0.62 9.19
C GLY A 42 16.88 0.09 8.14
N GLY A 43 16.27 0.93 7.29
CA GLY A 43 16.96 1.75 6.30
C GLY A 43 17.56 0.96 5.15
N ASP A 44 18.48 1.62 4.43
CA ASP A 44 19.06 1.10 3.18
C ASP A 44 19.84 -0.20 3.39
N ASP A 45 20.48 -0.39 4.56
CA ASP A 45 21.22 -1.62 4.89
C ASP A 45 20.29 -2.83 4.98
N ALA A 46 19.15 -2.69 5.65
CA ALA A 46 18.16 -3.77 5.79
C ALA A 46 17.51 -4.11 4.45
N MET A 47 17.21 -3.10 3.63
CA MET A 47 16.68 -3.29 2.28
C MET A 47 17.69 -4.00 1.37
N ALA A 48 18.97 -3.60 1.43
CA ALA A 48 20.03 -4.25 0.68
C ALA A 48 20.31 -5.69 1.15
N GLU A 49 20.20 -5.96 2.46
CA GLU A 49 20.30 -7.32 3.00
C GLU A 49 19.15 -8.20 2.51
N ALA A 50 17.91 -7.70 2.49
CA ALA A 50 16.77 -8.43 1.95
C ALA A 50 16.98 -8.79 0.46
N GLY A 51 17.50 -7.84 -0.34
CA GLY A 51 17.84 -8.08 -1.74
C GLY A 51 18.94 -9.14 -1.92
N ARG A 52 20.02 -9.07 -1.14
CA ARG A 52 21.11 -10.07 -1.17
C ARG A 52 20.63 -11.45 -0.75
N ALA A 53 19.84 -11.52 0.33
CA ALA A 53 19.26 -12.78 0.81
C ALA A 53 18.36 -13.41 -0.25
N ALA A 54 17.55 -12.61 -0.94
CA ALA A 54 16.71 -13.08 -2.03
C ALA A 54 17.50 -13.67 -3.21
N GLN A 55 18.63 -13.04 -3.58
CA GLN A 55 19.50 -13.53 -4.63
C GLN A 55 20.20 -14.86 -4.27
N GLY A 56 20.62 -15.00 -3.01
CA GLY A 56 21.34 -16.18 -2.52
C GLY A 56 20.45 -17.31 -1.98
N ALA A 57 19.13 -17.13 -1.94
CA ALA A 57 18.21 -18.07 -1.30
C ALA A 57 18.09 -19.41 -2.02
N GLY A 58 18.16 -20.50 -1.24
CA GLY A 58 17.88 -21.86 -1.66
C GLY A 58 16.40 -22.10 -1.99
N GLY A 59 16.10 -23.27 -2.55
CA GLY A 59 14.74 -23.63 -3.02
C GLY A 59 13.71 -23.68 -1.89
N GLU A 60 14.11 -23.96 -0.65
CA GLU A 60 13.25 -24.01 0.53
C GLU A 60 12.62 -22.66 0.89
N ALA A 61 13.25 -21.56 0.50
CA ALA A 61 12.74 -20.20 0.71
C ALA A 61 11.93 -19.68 -0.49
N ARG A 62 11.91 -20.40 -1.62
CA ARG A 62 11.26 -19.98 -2.87
C ARG A 62 9.86 -20.56 -2.95
N LEU A 63 8.90 -19.68 -3.22
CA LEU A 63 7.48 -20.04 -3.37
C LEU A 63 7.00 -19.51 -4.72
N ALA A 64 6.12 -20.24 -5.40
CA ALA A 64 5.37 -19.66 -6.52
C ALA A 64 4.60 -18.44 -6.01
N TYR A 65 4.63 -17.34 -6.77
CA TYR A 65 3.85 -16.15 -6.45
C TYR A 65 2.35 -16.39 -6.64
N ASP A 66 2.02 -17.08 -7.73
CA ASP A 66 0.65 -17.46 -8.04
C ASP A 66 0.09 -18.38 -6.94
N GLY A 67 -1.11 -18.03 -6.48
CA GLY A 67 -1.80 -18.77 -5.42
C GLY A 67 -1.41 -18.38 -4.00
N LEU A 68 -0.48 -17.43 -3.80
CA LEU A 68 -0.24 -16.86 -2.47
C LEU A 68 -1.48 -16.11 -1.98
N SER A 69 -1.84 -16.33 -0.72
CA SER A 69 -2.83 -15.51 -0.03
C SER A 69 -2.17 -14.20 0.40
N LEU A 70 -2.26 -13.19 -0.46
CA LEU A 70 -1.66 -11.88 -0.21
C LEU A 70 -2.33 -11.16 0.97
N LEU A 71 -1.52 -10.43 1.72
CA LEU A 71 -1.91 -9.54 2.82
C LEU A 71 -1.71 -8.09 2.39
N PRO A 72 -2.25 -7.09 3.13
CA PRO A 72 -1.86 -5.70 2.91
C PRO A 72 -0.34 -5.59 2.97
N VAL A 73 0.29 -5.06 1.91
CA VAL A 73 1.77 -5.01 1.85
C VAL A 73 2.38 -4.21 3.02
N ILE A 74 1.58 -3.30 3.59
CA ILE A 74 1.83 -2.67 4.90
C ILE A 74 0.60 -2.92 5.79
N SER A 75 0.72 -3.81 6.75
CA SER A 75 -0.37 -4.18 7.68
C SER A 75 -0.49 -3.26 8.90
N ASP A 76 0.58 -2.54 9.24
CA ASP A 76 0.68 -1.70 10.44
C ASP A 76 1.07 -0.24 10.15
N PRO A 77 0.48 0.43 9.13
CA PRO A 77 0.79 1.83 8.89
C PRO A 77 0.30 2.67 10.09
N PRO A 78 1.15 3.54 10.66
CA PRO A 78 0.73 4.40 11.77
C PRO A 78 -0.23 5.50 11.31
N LYS A 79 -0.23 5.83 10.02
CA LYS A 79 -1.06 6.86 9.40
C LYS A 79 -1.31 6.49 7.94
N ILE A 80 -2.55 6.66 7.49
CA ILE A 80 -2.94 6.57 6.08
C ILE A 80 -3.61 7.90 5.74
N LEU A 81 -2.99 8.65 4.83
CA LEU A 81 -3.50 9.91 4.32
C LEU A 81 -3.98 9.69 2.90
N CYS A 82 -5.21 10.10 2.60
CA CYS A 82 -5.84 9.93 1.30
C CYS A 82 -6.16 11.29 0.73
N ILE A 83 -6.00 11.44 -0.59
CA ILE A 83 -6.18 12.71 -1.31
C ILE A 83 -7.46 12.64 -2.13
N GLY A 84 -8.38 13.54 -1.85
CA GLY A 84 -9.62 13.68 -2.60
C GLY A 84 -9.43 14.44 -3.89
N ARG A 85 -10.17 14.03 -4.94
CA ARG A 85 -10.36 14.82 -6.18
C ARG A 85 -9.04 15.21 -6.87
N ASN A 86 -8.03 14.34 -6.80
CA ASN A 86 -6.67 14.64 -7.27
C ASN A 86 -6.42 14.36 -8.76
N TYR A 87 -7.46 13.99 -9.52
CA TYR A 87 -7.42 13.90 -10.97
C TYR A 87 -8.43 14.87 -11.56
N ALA A 88 -7.98 15.77 -12.45
CA ALA A 88 -8.81 16.84 -13.01
C ALA A 88 -10.05 16.31 -13.76
N ALA A 89 -9.96 15.13 -14.38
CA ALA A 89 -11.10 14.46 -15.01
C ALA A 89 -12.12 13.99 -13.96
N HIS A 90 -11.66 13.35 -12.90
CA HIS A 90 -12.51 12.87 -11.80
C HIS A 90 -13.18 14.02 -11.02
N ALA A 91 -12.47 15.12 -10.80
CA ALA A 91 -13.04 16.32 -10.16
C ALA A 91 -14.25 16.88 -10.97
N LYS A 92 -14.15 16.87 -12.30
CA LYS A 92 -15.22 17.33 -13.20
C LYS A 92 -16.43 16.40 -13.20
N GLU A 93 -16.25 15.08 -13.08
CA GLU A 93 -17.37 14.11 -12.98
C GLU A 93 -18.25 14.36 -11.75
N GLY A 94 -17.65 14.80 -10.65
CA GLY A 94 -18.36 15.17 -9.43
C GLY A 94 -19.00 16.56 -9.45
N GLY A 95 -18.84 17.32 -10.54
CA GLY A 95 -19.31 18.71 -10.66
C GLY A 95 -18.58 19.69 -9.73
N ALA A 96 -17.36 19.37 -9.32
CA ALA A 96 -16.57 20.18 -8.40
C ALA A 96 -15.46 20.96 -9.11
N ASP A 97 -15.16 22.15 -8.60
CA ASP A 97 -14.01 22.94 -9.02
C ASP A 97 -12.69 22.25 -8.65
N VAL A 98 -11.64 22.52 -9.44
CA VAL A 98 -10.27 22.12 -9.11
C VAL A 98 -9.87 22.83 -7.82
N LEU A 99 -9.41 22.06 -6.83
CA LEU A 99 -9.03 22.60 -5.54
C LEU A 99 -7.66 23.28 -5.59
N GLU A 100 -7.53 24.41 -4.91
CA GLU A 100 -6.24 25.09 -4.70
C GLU A 100 -5.33 24.31 -3.71
N TYR A 101 -5.94 23.61 -2.76
CA TYR A 101 -5.28 22.77 -1.77
C TYR A 101 -5.85 21.35 -1.79
N PRO A 102 -5.03 20.31 -1.54
CA PRO A 102 -5.52 18.93 -1.52
C PRO A 102 -6.54 18.73 -0.40
N ASP A 103 -7.66 18.10 -0.74
CA ASP A 103 -8.57 17.55 0.27
C ASP A 103 -7.91 16.32 0.90
N ILE A 104 -7.65 16.38 2.20
CA ILE A 104 -7.02 15.28 2.92
C ILE A 104 -8.00 14.68 3.90
N PHE A 105 -8.14 13.36 3.86
CA PHE A 105 -8.86 12.58 4.86
C PHE A 105 -8.01 11.38 5.30
N MET A 106 -8.49 10.66 6.31
CA MET A 106 -7.78 9.53 6.89
C MET A 106 -8.56 8.23 6.71
N ARG A 107 -7.79 7.16 6.46
CA ARG A 107 -8.26 5.78 6.60
C ARG A 107 -7.63 5.10 7.80
N SER A 108 -8.37 4.18 8.39
CA SER A 108 -7.94 3.27 9.43
C SER A 108 -7.34 2.04 8.78
N ARG A 109 -6.24 1.55 9.36
CA ARG A 109 -5.62 0.28 8.98
C ARG A 109 -6.57 -0.92 9.08
N LEU A 110 -7.62 -0.82 9.91
CA LEU A 110 -8.62 -1.90 10.05
C LEU A 110 -9.49 -2.08 8.80
N SER A 111 -9.57 -1.06 7.94
CA SER A 111 -10.27 -1.18 6.66
C SER A 111 -9.48 -1.96 5.61
N LEU A 112 -8.17 -2.21 5.85
CA LEU A 112 -7.26 -2.77 4.85
C LEU A 112 -7.43 -4.28 4.67
N ILE A 113 -7.33 -4.72 3.43
CA ILE A 113 -7.27 -6.14 3.03
C ILE A 113 -6.17 -6.36 1.99
N GLY A 114 -5.76 -7.61 1.81
CA GLY A 114 -4.76 -7.96 0.81
C GLY A 114 -5.30 -7.86 -0.62
N ALA A 115 -4.41 -7.69 -1.59
CA ALA A 115 -4.78 -7.76 -3.00
C ALA A 115 -5.39 -9.13 -3.34
N GLY A 116 -6.44 -9.14 -4.18
CA GLY A 116 -7.18 -10.35 -4.53
C GLY A 116 -8.17 -10.84 -3.47
N GLN A 117 -8.16 -10.29 -2.25
CA GLN A 117 -9.20 -10.56 -1.26
C GLN A 117 -10.51 -9.83 -1.64
N PRO A 118 -11.69 -10.41 -1.35
CA PRO A 118 -12.96 -9.81 -1.70
C PRO A 118 -13.22 -8.54 -0.89
N ILE A 119 -13.59 -7.45 -1.58
CA ILE A 119 -14.13 -6.25 -0.92
C ILE A 119 -15.49 -6.58 -0.33
N ILE A 120 -15.70 -6.22 0.93
CA ILE A 120 -16.97 -6.45 1.63
C ILE A 120 -17.93 -5.32 1.27
N ARG A 121 -19.04 -5.65 0.60
CA ARG A 121 -20.20 -4.74 0.50
C ARG A 121 -21.10 -4.95 1.73
N PRO A 122 -21.11 -4.03 2.71
CA PRO A 122 -21.91 -4.24 3.91
C PRO A 122 -23.41 -4.14 3.57
N PRO A 123 -24.29 -4.86 4.30
CA PRO A 123 -25.71 -4.93 3.99
C PRO A 123 -26.45 -3.59 4.13
N VAL A 124 -25.85 -2.61 4.82
CA VAL A 124 -26.44 -1.30 5.09
C VAL A 124 -26.40 -0.34 3.89
N SER A 125 -25.73 -0.71 2.79
CA SER A 125 -25.65 0.11 1.58
C SER A 125 -25.54 -0.73 0.31
N ASP A 126 -26.15 -0.23 -0.76
CA ASP A 126 -25.99 -0.70 -2.14
C ASP A 126 -25.08 0.22 -2.96
N LYS A 127 -24.54 1.30 -2.36
CA LYS A 127 -23.75 2.35 -3.02
C LYS A 127 -22.25 2.18 -2.82
N LEU A 128 -21.76 0.95 -2.92
CA LEU A 128 -20.33 0.66 -2.93
C LEU A 128 -19.75 1.04 -4.29
N ASP A 129 -18.63 1.76 -4.28
CA ASP A 129 -17.91 2.21 -5.46
C ASP A 129 -16.40 1.99 -5.29
N PHE A 130 -15.66 1.89 -6.39
CA PHE A 130 -14.21 1.66 -6.40
C PHE A 130 -13.46 2.92 -6.82
N GLU A 131 -12.23 3.07 -6.33
CA GLU A 131 -11.34 4.17 -6.70
C GLU A 131 -9.91 3.61 -6.74
N GLY A 132 -9.35 3.45 -7.94
CA GLY A 132 -7.97 2.96 -8.11
C GLY A 132 -6.97 4.08 -7.87
N GLU A 133 -6.04 3.88 -6.94
CA GLU A 133 -5.14 4.92 -6.45
C GLU A 133 -3.67 4.47 -6.45
N LEU A 134 -2.78 5.38 -6.82
CA LEU A 134 -1.35 5.25 -6.54
C LEU A 134 -1.10 5.57 -5.07
N THR A 135 -0.39 4.71 -4.37
CA THR A 135 -0.01 4.92 -2.96
C THR A 135 1.48 5.11 -2.82
N ALA A 136 1.90 6.30 -2.39
CA ALA A 136 3.28 6.57 -2.00
C ALA A 136 3.53 6.10 -0.55
N VAL A 137 4.61 5.37 -0.34
CA VAL A 137 5.03 4.88 0.98
C VAL A 137 6.21 5.71 1.45
N ILE A 138 6.03 6.38 2.59
CA ILE A 138 7.04 7.26 3.18
C ILE A 138 8.01 6.44 4.03
N GLY A 139 9.30 6.46 3.67
CA GLY A 139 10.35 5.74 4.39
C GLY A 139 11.18 6.62 5.32
N LYS A 140 11.22 7.93 5.08
CA LYS A 140 12.01 8.87 5.88
C LYS A 140 11.09 9.93 6.50
N THR A 141 11.31 10.23 7.78
CA THR A 141 10.61 11.32 8.45
C THR A 141 10.88 12.63 7.74
N VAL A 142 9.80 13.35 7.43
CA VAL A 142 9.85 14.63 6.75
C VAL A 142 8.99 15.65 7.47
N HIS A 143 9.46 16.89 7.54
CA HIS A 143 8.74 18.00 8.14
C HIS A 143 9.06 19.29 7.37
N ARG A 144 8.01 19.99 6.89
CA ARG A 144 8.15 21.21 6.08
C ARG A 144 9.09 21.05 4.88
N ALA A 145 9.02 19.91 4.19
CA ALA A 145 9.80 19.72 2.97
C ALA A 145 9.38 20.71 1.89
N SER A 146 10.36 21.20 1.14
CA SER A 146 10.14 21.81 -0.15
C SER A 146 9.68 20.76 -1.17
N GLU A 147 8.98 21.18 -2.21
CA GLU A 147 8.59 20.33 -3.34
C GLU A 147 9.78 19.53 -3.90
N ALA A 148 10.90 20.22 -4.14
CA ALA A 148 12.15 19.61 -4.64
C ALA A 148 12.78 18.53 -3.73
N ARG A 149 12.32 18.40 -2.47
CA ARG A 149 12.84 17.45 -1.48
C ARG A 149 11.78 16.47 -0.99
N ALA A 150 10.53 16.61 -1.43
CA ALA A 150 9.42 15.77 -0.97
C ALA A 150 9.62 14.31 -1.43
N LEU A 151 10.09 14.11 -2.67
CA LEU A 151 10.33 12.78 -3.23
C LEU A 151 11.47 12.01 -2.52
N ASP A 152 12.45 12.71 -1.93
CA ASP A 152 13.53 12.09 -1.16
C ASP A 152 13.03 11.28 0.05
N ALA A 153 11.80 11.55 0.51
CA ALA A 153 11.18 10.85 1.64
C ALA A 153 10.42 9.58 1.22
N VAL A 154 10.13 9.40 -0.08
CA VAL A 154 9.37 8.27 -0.61
C VAL A 154 10.28 7.05 -0.73
N ALA A 155 9.96 5.98 -0.01
CA ALA A 155 10.68 4.71 -0.13
C ALA A 155 10.26 3.93 -1.38
N GLY A 156 9.02 4.12 -1.81
CA GLY A 156 8.46 3.42 -2.94
C GLY A 156 6.95 3.57 -3.01
N TYR A 157 6.34 2.70 -3.78
CA TYR A 157 4.96 2.84 -4.21
C TYR A 157 4.23 1.49 -4.17
N THR A 158 2.92 1.55 -4.05
CA THR A 158 2.02 0.42 -4.22
C THR A 158 0.68 0.91 -4.79
N ILE A 159 -0.27 0.01 -5.00
CA ILE A 159 -1.60 0.33 -5.48
C ILE A 159 -2.61 0.17 -4.34
N PHE A 160 -3.63 1.01 -4.35
CA PHE A 160 -4.73 0.97 -3.41
C PHE A 160 -6.06 1.04 -4.15
N ASN A 161 -7.08 0.34 -3.64
CA ASN A 161 -8.46 0.58 -4.04
C ASN A 161 -9.21 1.23 -2.87
N ASP A 162 -9.51 2.52 -3.01
CA ASP A 162 -10.19 3.33 -2.00
C ASP A 162 -11.70 3.13 -2.05
N ALA A 163 -12.14 1.87 -1.81
CA ALA A 163 -13.55 1.53 -1.97
C ALA A 163 -14.41 2.33 -0.98
N THR A 164 -15.52 2.84 -1.50
CA THR A 164 -16.29 3.91 -0.85
C THR A 164 -17.77 3.56 -0.83
N LEU A 165 -18.39 3.71 0.33
CA LEU A 165 -19.84 3.73 0.46
C LEU A 165 -20.33 5.16 0.26
N ARG A 166 -20.79 5.48 -0.96
CA ARG A 166 -21.07 6.86 -1.39
C ARG A 166 -22.18 7.53 -0.61
N ASP A 167 -23.20 6.78 -0.20
CA ASP A 167 -24.27 7.32 0.62
C ASP A 167 -23.74 7.73 2.00
N TYR A 168 -22.92 6.89 2.64
CA TYR A 168 -22.28 7.19 3.93
C TYR A 168 -21.23 8.30 3.84
N GLN A 169 -20.48 8.37 2.74
CA GLN A 169 -19.53 9.47 2.47
C GLN A 169 -20.22 10.84 2.52
N ARG A 170 -21.50 10.91 2.10
CA ARG A 170 -22.28 12.14 1.98
C ARG A 170 -23.17 12.46 3.19
N ARG A 171 -23.19 11.61 4.22
CA ARG A 171 -24.03 11.83 5.43
C ARG A 171 -23.47 12.87 6.38
N GLY A 172 -22.19 13.21 6.27
CA GLY A 172 -21.52 14.20 7.10
C GLY A 172 -20.58 15.08 6.29
N THR A 173 -19.91 16.01 6.96
CA THR A 173 -18.91 16.87 6.34
C THR A 173 -17.55 16.19 6.14
N GLN A 174 -17.37 15.00 6.71
CA GLN A 174 -16.14 14.22 6.65
C GLN A 174 -16.38 12.91 5.90
N TRP A 175 -15.49 12.55 4.99
CA TRP A 175 -15.62 11.32 4.19
C TRP A 175 -15.32 10.04 4.97
N THR A 176 -14.72 10.18 6.16
CA THR A 176 -14.24 9.08 7.01
C THR A 176 -15.23 7.93 7.09
N VAL A 177 -16.51 8.18 7.37
CA VAL A 177 -17.50 7.11 7.56
C VAL A 177 -17.66 6.26 6.30
N GLY A 178 -17.84 6.87 5.13
CA GLY A 178 -17.97 6.15 3.86
C GLY A 178 -16.69 5.47 3.38
N LYS A 179 -15.54 5.91 3.91
CA LYS A 179 -14.17 5.49 3.55
C LYS A 179 -13.54 4.51 4.54
N ASN A 180 -14.25 4.03 5.57
CA ASN A 180 -13.61 3.26 6.66
C ASN A 180 -14.38 2.02 7.10
N PHE A 181 -15.29 1.51 6.26
CA PHE A 181 -15.88 0.20 6.52
C PHE A 181 -14.81 -0.90 6.45
N ASP A 182 -14.92 -1.91 7.30
CA ASP A 182 -13.98 -3.03 7.34
C ASP A 182 -13.96 -3.78 6.00
N GLY A 183 -12.78 -4.19 5.54
CA GLY A 183 -12.64 -4.94 4.29
C GLY A 183 -12.91 -4.15 3.02
N THR A 184 -12.64 -2.84 3.02
CA THR A 184 -12.88 -1.95 1.87
C THR A 184 -11.63 -1.25 1.33
N GLY A 185 -10.44 -1.59 1.83
CA GLY A 185 -9.19 -1.02 1.36
C GLY A 185 -8.16 -2.05 0.93
N PRO A 186 -8.31 -2.73 -0.23
CA PRO A 186 -7.23 -3.52 -0.81
C PRO A 186 -5.96 -2.68 -1.00
N LEU A 187 -4.85 -3.10 -0.39
CA LEU A 187 -3.54 -2.42 -0.49
C LEU A 187 -2.45 -3.41 -0.92
N GLY A 188 -1.82 -3.17 -2.06
CA GLY A 188 -0.89 -4.11 -2.68
C GLY A 188 -1.17 -4.28 -4.18
N PRO A 189 -0.71 -5.36 -4.82
CA PRO A 189 -0.12 -6.57 -4.21
C PRO A 189 1.34 -6.44 -3.78
N GLU A 190 2.09 -5.54 -4.42
CA GLU A 190 3.53 -5.39 -4.23
C GLU A 190 3.85 -3.97 -3.78
N PHE A 191 4.87 -3.83 -2.95
CA PHE A 191 5.59 -2.59 -2.76
C PHE A 191 6.76 -2.58 -3.73
N VAL A 192 6.87 -1.53 -4.52
CA VAL A 192 7.94 -1.32 -5.50
C VAL A 192 8.80 -0.17 -5.00
N THR A 193 10.10 -0.39 -4.82
CA THR A 193 10.99 0.69 -4.36
C THR A 193 11.06 1.81 -5.39
N ALA A 194 11.28 3.04 -4.91
CA ALA A 194 11.26 4.24 -5.76
C ALA A 194 12.28 4.21 -6.91
N ASP A 195 13.41 3.52 -6.75
CA ASP A 195 14.46 3.36 -7.77
C ASP A 195 14.05 2.47 -8.96
N GLU A 196 12.97 1.67 -8.85
CA GLU A 196 12.44 0.89 -9.98
C GLU A 196 11.50 1.68 -10.90
N LEU A 197 11.13 2.91 -10.53
CA LEU A 197 10.13 3.71 -11.23
C LEU A 197 10.68 5.08 -11.60
N PRO A 198 10.09 5.78 -12.59
CA PRO A 198 10.39 7.18 -12.83
C PRO A 198 10.18 8.02 -11.56
N PRO A 199 10.95 9.11 -11.35
CA PRO A 199 10.77 9.97 -10.19
C PRO A 199 9.31 10.42 -10.04
N GLY A 200 8.72 10.19 -8.86
CA GLY A 200 7.31 10.53 -8.62
C GLY A 200 6.29 9.59 -9.28
N CYS A 201 6.72 8.48 -9.89
CA CYS A 201 5.93 7.67 -10.81
C CYS A 201 5.39 8.47 -12.01
N ASP A 202 6.16 9.45 -12.50
CA ASP A 202 5.80 10.25 -13.67
C ASP A 202 5.79 9.41 -14.96
N GLY A 203 4.70 9.49 -15.74
CA GLY A 203 4.49 8.66 -16.94
C GLY A 203 3.11 8.82 -17.57
#